data_AF-A0A0A9D3J6-F1
#
_entry.id   AF-A0A0A9D3J6-F1
#
_cell.length_a   1.000
_cell.length_b   1.000
_cell.length_c   1.000
_cell.angle_alpha   90.00
_cell.angle_beta   90.00
_cell.angle_gamma   90.00
#
_symmetry.space_group_name_H-M   'P 1'
#
loop_
_entity.id
_entity.type
_entity.pdbx_description
1 polymer ?
#
loop_
_entity_poly.entity_id
_entity_poly.type
_entity_poly.pdbx_seq_one_letter_code
_entity_poly.pdbx_strand_id
1 'polypeptide(L)'
;MVVIMCTLKSSFSYTTDGGAIGNLKNGSIPQDDIFAAVDFETGSNPWPIFRLQKQYNLPGKSAPLSSEFYSGWLTHWGENIATTDATSTAEALKTISCRNGSAVLYVCHWSSLINALHLQSMSINSVSS
;
A
#
# COMPACT_ATOMS: atom_id res chain seq x y z
N MET A 1 6.30 10.67 0.36
CA MET A 1 7.58 9.98 0.58
C MET A 1 7.74 9.80 2.08
N VAL A 2 7.32 8.66 2.61
CA VAL A 2 7.49 8.31 4.03
C VAL A 2 8.69 7.38 4.11
N VAL A 3 9.77 7.80 4.77
CA VAL A 3 10.96 6.98 5.01
C VAL A 3 10.96 6.61 6.49
N ILE A 4 10.72 5.33 6.81
CA ILE A 4 10.81 4.82 8.18
C ILE A 4 12.19 4.18 8.34
N MET A 5 13.14 4.86 9.00
CA MET A 5 14.41 4.27 9.43
C MET A 5 14.27 3.81 10.89
N CYS A 6 14.37 2.49 11.14
CA CYS A 6 14.42 1.92 12.48
C CYS A 6 15.82 1.36 12.75
N THR A 7 16.57 1.98 13.66
CA THR A 7 17.94 1.56 14.03
C THR A 7 17.95 0.58 15.20
N LEU A 8 18.05 -0.72 14.92
CA LEU A 8 18.50 -1.76 15.86
C LEU A 8 19.33 -2.81 15.08
N LYS A 9 20.30 -3.44 15.75
CA LYS A 9 21.31 -4.35 15.19
C LYS A 9 20.66 -5.43 14.29
N SER A 10 20.98 -5.37 12.99
CA SER A 10 20.33 -6.04 11.84
C SER A 10 18.91 -5.53 11.51
N SER A 11 18.81 -4.25 11.17
CA SER A 11 17.61 -3.62 10.63
C SER A 11 17.48 -3.89 9.12
N PHE A 12 16.33 -4.40 8.69
CA PHE A 12 15.96 -4.46 7.27
C PHE A 12 15.38 -3.10 6.84
N SER A 13 16.08 -2.40 5.94
CA SER A 13 15.66 -1.10 5.42
C SER A 13 15.05 -1.26 4.03
N TYR A 14 13.98 -0.52 3.74
CA TYR A 14 13.39 -0.48 2.42
C TYR A 14 12.83 0.89 2.06
N THR A 15 12.75 1.17 0.76
CA THR A 15 11.95 2.26 0.19
C THR A 15 10.64 1.69 -0.34
N THR A 16 9.61 2.53 -0.45
CA THR A 16 8.32 2.18 -1.04
C THR A 16 8.00 3.19 -2.10
N ASP A 17 7.75 2.70 -3.31
CA ASP A 17 7.40 3.52 -4.46
C ASP A 17 6.34 2.82 -5.31
N GLY A 18 5.48 3.59 -5.98
CA GLY A 18 4.50 2.99 -6.88
C GLY A 18 5.15 2.18 -8.01
N GLY A 19 4.44 1.15 -8.47
CA GLY A 19 4.91 0.13 -9.44
C GLY A 19 5.25 0.58 -10.87
N ALA A 20 5.74 1.80 -11.07
CA ALA A 20 6.10 2.38 -12.36
C ALA A 20 7.60 2.72 -12.45
N ILE A 21 8.16 2.71 -13.67
CA ILE A 21 9.59 2.94 -13.92
C ILE A 21 10.04 4.30 -13.35
N GLY A 22 9.27 5.36 -13.58
CA GLY A 22 9.62 6.70 -13.12
C GLY A 22 9.71 6.80 -11.60
N ASN A 23 8.82 6.10 -10.88
CA ASN A 23 8.80 6.12 -9.42
C ASN A 23 10.00 5.36 -8.87
N LEU A 24 10.18 4.10 -9.29
CA LEU A 24 11.31 3.27 -8.84
C LEU A 24 12.66 3.88 -9.19
N LYS A 25 12.80 4.48 -10.38
CA LYS A 25 14.05 5.17 -10.77
C LYS A 25 14.41 6.34 -9.85
N ASN A 26 13.41 7.07 -9.35
CA ASN A 26 13.62 8.29 -8.57
C ASN A 26 13.56 8.06 -7.05
N GLY A 27 12.89 7.00 -6.59
CA GLY A 27 12.69 6.71 -5.18
C GLY A 27 13.53 5.55 -4.63
N SER A 28 14.00 4.64 -5.48
CA SER A 28 14.91 3.57 -5.03
C SER A 28 16.31 4.12 -4.72
N ILE A 29 16.93 3.54 -3.69
CA ILE A 29 18.31 3.84 -3.30
C ILE A 29 19.14 2.61 -3.65
N PRO A 30 20.06 2.67 -4.63
CA PRO A 30 20.83 1.52 -5.09
C PRO A 30 22.00 1.22 -4.14
N GLN A 31 21.68 0.75 -2.93
CA GLN A 31 22.64 0.28 -1.92
C GLN A 31 22.31 -1.15 -1.52
N ASP A 32 23.33 -1.93 -1.15
CA ASP A 32 23.20 -3.39 -0.95
C ASP A 32 22.30 -3.79 0.23
N ASP A 33 22.02 -2.85 1.12
CA ASP A 33 21.27 -2.97 2.37
C ASP A 33 19.90 -2.28 2.34
N ILE A 34 19.50 -1.71 1.19
CA ILE A 34 18.20 -1.05 1.01
C ILE A 34 17.39 -1.79 -0.06
N PHE A 35 16.25 -2.34 0.35
CA PHE A 35 15.32 -3.02 -0.54
C PHE A 35 14.34 -2.03 -1.20
N ALA A 36 14.09 -2.14 -2.50
CA ALA A 36 13.05 -1.38 -3.18
C ALA A 36 11.72 -2.15 -3.11
N ALA A 37 10.83 -1.77 -2.19
CA ALA A 37 9.45 -2.24 -2.13
C ALA A 37 8.56 -1.44 -3.10
N VAL A 38 7.39 -2.01 -3.42
CA VAL A 38 6.39 -1.33 -4.26
C VAL A 38 5.08 -1.14 -3.52
N ASP A 39 4.28 -0.19 -3.97
CA ASP A 39 2.85 -0.08 -3.66
C ASP A 39 2.00 -0.25 -4.93
N PHE A 40 0.77 -0.71 -4.74
CA PHE A 40 -0.28 -0.74 -5.76
C PHE A 40 -1.64 -1.10 -5.18
N GLU A 41 -2.68 -0.73 -5.91
CA GLU A 41 -4.07 -0.94 -5.54
C GLU A 41 -4.59 -2.36 -5.84
N THR A 42 -5.72 -2.71 -5.24
CA THR A 42 -6.42 -4.00 -5.43
C THR A 42 -6.72 -4.31 -6.91
N GLY A 43 -6.96 -3.30 -7.75
CA GLY A 43 -7.27 -3.45 -9.18
C GLY A 43 -6.05 -3.64 -10.10
N SER A 44 -4.83 -3.52 -9.57
CA SER A 44 -3.60 -3.64 -10.37
C SER A 44 -3.26 -5.09 -10.73
N ASN A 45 -2.54 -5.29 -11.84
CA ASN A 45 -1.89 -6.56 -12.13
C ASN A 45 -0.54 -6.64 -11.41
N PRO A 46 -0.37 -7.47 -10.35
CA PRO A 46 0.80 -7.41 -9.48
C PRO A 46 2.08 -7.93 -10.16
N TRP A 47 1.97 -8.90 -11.07
CA TRP A 47 3.14 -9.62 -11.58
C TRP A 47 4.05 -8.79 -12.51
N PRO A 48 3.52 -7.96 -13.44
CA PRO A 48 4.34 -6.96 -14.12
C PRO A 48 5.07 -6.02 -13.17
N ILE A 49 4.41 -5.59 -12.09
CA ILE A 49 4.97 -4.68 -11.10
C ILE A 49 6.11 -5.36 -10.32
N PHE A 50 5.90 -6.58 -9.84
CA PHE A 50 6.95 -7.36 -9.16
C PHE A 50 8.14 -7.70 -10.07
N ARG A 51 7.90 -7.91 -11.37
CA ARG A 51 9.01 -8.06 -12.34
C ARG A 51 9.81 -6.78 -12.46
N LEU A 52 9.16 -5.62 -12.42
CA LEU A 52 9.84 -4.33 -12.42
C LEU A 52 10.60 -4.10 -11.12
N GLN A 53 9.97 -4.34 -9.96
CA GLN A 53 10.60 -4.29 -8.63
C GLN A 53 11.90 -5.09 -8.59
N LYS A 54 11.91 -6.28 -9.19
CA LYS A 54 13.09 -7.15 -9.25
C LYS A 54 14.28 -6.50 -9.96
N GLN A 55 14.07 -5.57 -10.90
CA GLN A 55 15.14 -4.89 -11.63
C GLN A 55 15.87 -3.84 -10.77
N TYR A 56 15.24 -3.36 -9.70
CA TYR A 56 15.79 -2.35 -8.79
C TYR A 56 16.36 -2.96 -7.50
N ASN A 57 16.36 -4.28 -7.39
CA ASN A 57 16.89 -5.01 -6.24
C ASN A 57 18.04 -5.91 -6.67
N LEU A 58 18.98 -6.16 -5.74
CA LEU A 58 20.08 -7.07 -6.00
C LEU A 58 19.60 -8.51 -6.30
N PRO A 59 20.32 -9.25 -7.16
CA PRO A 59 20.06 -10.68 -7.38
C PRO A 59 20.02 -11.44 -6.04
N GLY A 60 18.96 -12.22 -5.83
CA GLY A 60 18.76 -12.98 -4.59
C GLY A 60 18.14 -12.18 -3.42
N LYS A 61 18.04 -10.85 -3.52
CA LYS A 61 17.39 -9.97 -2.54
C LYS A 61 16.16 -9.25 -3.13
N SER A 62 15.36 -9.98 -3.91
CA SER A 62 14.28 -9.40 -4.73
C SER A 62 12.93 -10.11 -4.49
N ALA A 63 12.60 -10.43 -3.23
CA ALA A 63 11.33 -11.08 -2.92
C ALA A 63 10.15 -10.17 -3.32
N PRO A 64 9.12 -10.67 -4.02
CA PRO A 64 7.97 -9.84 -4.41
C PRO A 64 7.25 -9.31 -3.16
N LEU A 65 7.22 -7.99 -2.98
CA LEU A 65 6.63 -7.35 -1.81
C LEU A 65 5.88 -6.09 -2.21
N SER A 66 4.57 -6.07 -1.93
CA SER A 66 3.80 -4.84 -1.80
C SER A 66 3.80 -4.40 -0.34
N SER A 67 4.49 -3.31 -0.03
CA SER A 67 4.52 -2.73 1.33
C SER A 67 3.28 -1.93 1.66
N GLU A 68 2.50 -1.55 0.64
CA GLU A 68 1.19 -0.94 0.78
C GLU A 68 0.26 -1.52 -0.28
N PHE A 69 -0.54 -2.50 0.13
CA PHE A 69 -1.61 -3.06 -0.68
C PHE A 69 -2.94 -2.42 -0.27
N TYR A 70 -3.48 -1.56 -1.14
CA TYR A 70 -4.63 -0.72 -0.80
C TYR A 70 -5.92 -1.53 -0.74
N SER A 71 -6.33 -1.91 0.48
CA SER A 71 -7.60 -2.58 0.79
C SER A 71 -8.77 -1.61 0.97
N GLY A 72 -8.52 -0.31 0.78
CA GLY A 72 -9.44 0.80 0.93
C GLY A 72 -8.81 2.08 0.37
N TRP A 73 -9.54 3.19 0.41
CA TRP A 73 -9.02 4.49 0.02
C TRP A 73 -9.47 5.57 1.00
N LEU A 74 -8.75 6.68 1.03
CA LEU A 74 -9.16 7.87 1.77
C LEU A 74 -10.37 8.52 1.07
N THR A 75 -11.16 9.27 1.82
CA THR A 75 -12.27 10.07 1.28
C THR A 75 -12.03 11.52 1.65
N HIS A 76 -12.10 12.44 0.69
CA HIS A 76 -12.03 13.85 0.99
C HIS A 76 -13.39 14.41 1.42
N TRP A 77 -13.38 15.60 2.02
CA TRP A 77 -14.60 16.30 2.40
C TRP A 77 -15.50 16.57 1.21
N GLY A 78 -16.78 16.23 1.33
CA GLY A 78 -17.79 16.43 0.28
C GLY A 78 -17.77 15.37 -0.83
N GLU A 79 -16.87 14.37 -0.78
CA GLU A 79 -16.88 13.22 -1.67
C GLU A 79 -17.78 12.09 -1.13
N ASN A 80 -18.18 11.18 -2.01
CA ASN A 80 -18.79 9.93 -1.60
C ASN A 80 -17.76 9.06 -0.86
N ILE A 81 -18.20 8.36 0.19
CA ILE A 81 -17.36 7.45 0.95
C ILE A 81 -16.75 6.41 0.00
N ALA A 82 -15.42 6.43 -0.10
CA ALA A 82 -14.68 5.47 -0.88
C ALA A 82 -14.77 4.09 -0.23
N THR A 83 -15.15 3.10 -1.03
CA THR A 83 -15.22 1.70 -0.61
C THR A 83 -14.47 0.83 -1.60
N THR A 84 -13.74 -0.15 -1.07
CA THR A 84 -13.10 -1.20 -1.87
C THR A 84 -13.77 -2.50 -1.49
N ASP A 85 -14.20 -3.27 -2.49
CA ASP A 85 -14.91 -4.52 -2.26
C ASP A 85 -13.99 -5.57 -1.61
N ALA A 86 -14.50 -6.21 -0.55
CA ALA A 86 -13.74 -7.20 0.22
C ALA A 86 -13.44 -8.47 -0.60
N THR A 87 -14.34 -8.86 -1.50
CA THR A 87 -14.15 -10.04 -2.36
C THR A 87 -13.04 -9.78 -3.37
N SER A 88 -13.08 -8.63 -4.05
CA SER A 88 -12.02 -8.18 -4.97
C SER A 88 -10.67 -8.08 -4.26
N THR A 89 -10.64 -7.52 -3.05
CA THR A 89 -9.43 -7.44 -2.22
C THR A 89 -8.88 -8.84 -1.91
N ALA A 90 -9.73 -9.78 -1.50
CA ALA A 90 -9.33 -11.15 -1.20
C ALA A 90 -8.83 -11.91 -2.44
N GLU A 91 -9.47 -11.73 -3.59
CA GLU A 91 -9.04 -12.30 -4.87
C GLU A 91 -7.67 -11.77 -5.29
N ALA A 92 -7.47 -10.46 -5.22
CA ALA A 92 -6.19 -9.84 -5.53
C ALA A 92 -5.07 -10.35 -4.59
N LEU A 93 -5.32 -10.43 -3.28
CA LEU A 93 -4.38 -11.01 -2.32
C LEU A 93 -4.07 -12.48 -2.62
N LYS A 94 -5.08 -13.27 -3.01
CA LYS A 94 -4.90 -14.65 -3.45
C LYS A 94 -3.97 -14.71 -4.66
N THR A 95 -4.11 -13.82 -5.64
CA THR A 95 -3.21 -13.80 -6.81
C THR A 95 -1.75 -13.54 -6.42
N ILE A 96 -1.50 -12.74 -5.37
CA ILE A 96 -0.16 -12.43 -4.84
C ILE A 96 0.40 -13.65 -4.08
N SER A 97 -0.36 -14.17 -3.10
CA SER A 97 0.07 -15.29 -2.25
C SER A 97 0.29 -16.58 -3.02
N CYS A 98 -0.53 -16.87 -4.04
CA CYS A 98 -0.41 -18.10 -4.84
C CYS A 98 0.91 -18.22 -5.62
N ARG A 99 1.69 -17.14 -5.78
CA ARG A 99 3.04 -17.22 -6.34
C ARG A 99 4.10 -16.60 -5.43
N ASN A 100 3.90 -16.78 -4.12
CA ASN A 100 4.90 -16.49 -3.09
C ASN A 100 5.27 -15.00 -2.98
N GLY A 101 4.32 -14.12 -3.32
CA GLY A 101 4.43 -12.69 -3.03
C GLY A 101 3.89 -12.35 -1.65
N SER A 102 4.42 -11.27 -1.08
CA SER A 102 3.99 -10.72 0.20
C SER A 102 3.26 -9.40 -0.01
N ALA A 103 2.26 -9.14 0.83
CA ALA A 103 1.51 -7.89 0.83
C ALA A 103 1.26 -7.43 2.27
N VAL A 104 1.40 -6.13 2.51
CA VAL A 104 1.01 -5.47 3.75
C VAL A 104 -0.28 -4.68 3.46
N LEU A 105 -1.38 -4.99 4.16
CA LEU A 105 -2.65 -4.31 3.90
C LEU A 105 -2.60 -2.88 4.42
N TYR A 106 -2.80 -1.93 3.52
CA TYR A 106 -2.89 -0.53 3.83
C TYR A 106 -4.34 -0.07 3.59
N VAL A 107 -5.18 0.13 4.61
CA VAL A 107 -4.93 -0.02 6.06
C VAL A 107 -5.71 -1.22 6.61
N CYS A 108 -5.06 -2.06 7.43
CA CYS A 108 -5.73 -3.20 8.12
C CYS A 108 -6.86 -2.76 9.07
N HIS A 109 -6.68 -1.65 9.79
CA HIS A 109 -7.60 -1.17 10.81
C HIS A 109 -7.54 0.35 10.93
N TRP A 110 -8.67 1.04 10.71
CA TRP A 110 -8.76 2.51 10.68
C TRP A 110 -9.95 3.08 11.48
N SER A 111 -10.48 2.32 12.44
CA SER A 111 -11.81 2.53 13.04
C SER A 111 -12.07 3.91 13.68
N SER A 112 -11.04 4.67 14.05
CA SER A 112 -11.19 5.91 14.82
C SER A 112 -11.64 7.13 14.00
N LEU A 113 -11.36 7.18 12.69
CA LEU A 113 -11.62 8.38 11.87
C LEU A 113 -12.96 8.33 11.11
N ILE A 114 -13.47 7.13 10.80
CA ILE A 114 -14.73 6.98 10.06
C ILE A 114 -15.95 7.26 10.95
N ASN A 115 -15.92 6.85 12.23
CA ASN A 115 -17.04 7.07 13.16
C ASN A 115 -17.24 8.55 13.52
N ALA A 116 -16.16 9.33 13.59
CA ALA A 116 -16.26 10.78 13.84
C ALA A 116 -16.97 11.51 12.69
N LEU A 117 -16.74 11.08 11.44
CA LEU A 117 -17.39 11.65 10.25
C LEU A 117 -18.88 11.29 10.18
N HIS A 118 -19.24 10.05 10.53
CA HIS A 118 -20.65 9.63 10.59
C HIS A 118 -21.44 10.38 11.67
N LEU A 119 -20.83 10.63 12.83
CA LEU A 119 -21.47 11.39 13.91
C LEU A 119 -21.61 12.89 13.57
N GLN A 120 -20.67 13.50 12.85
CA GLN A 120 -20.80 14.89 12.43
C GLN A 120 -21.85 15.09 11.34
N SER A 121 -21.97 14.18 10.36
CA SER A 121 -23.01 14.29 9.33
C SER A 121 -24.42 14.10 9.91
N MET A 122 -24.59 13.21 10.89
CA MET A 122 -25.85 13.08 11.66
C MET A 122 -26.18 14.34 12.47
N SER A 123 -25.18 15.00 13.07
CA SER A 123 -25.38 16.23 13.84
C SER A 123 -25.73 17.44 12.97
N ILE A 124 -25.28 17.51 11.71
CA ILE A 124 -25.59 18.63 10.80
C ILE A 124 -27.04 18.52 10.27
N ASN A 125 -27.52 17.29 10.05
CA ASN A 125 -28.88 17.04 9.57
C ASN A 125 -29.95 17.24 10.66
N SER A 126 -29.60 17.15 11.95
CA SER A 126 -30.55 17.38 13.05
C SER A 126 -30.73 18.84 13.44
N VAL A 127 -29.84 19.75 13.01
CA VAL A 127 -29.97 21.21 13.23
C VAL A 127 -30.69 21.91 12.06
N SER A 128 -30.98 21.19 10.98
CA SER A 128 -31.68 21.69 9.79
C SER A 128 -33.13 21.19 9.65
N SER A 129 -33.72 20.65 10.73
CA SER A 129 -35.13 20.23 10.80
C SER A 129 -35.95 21.10 11.75
#